data_AF-A0A1I4P8B1-F1
#
_entry.id   AF-A0A1I4P8B1-F1
#
_cell.length_a   1.000
_cell.length_b   1.000
_cell.length_c   1.000
_cell.angle_alpha   90.00
_cell.angle_beta   90.00
_cell.angle_gamma   90.00
#
_symmetry.space_group_name_H-M   'P 1'
#
loop_
_entity.id
_entity.type
_entity.pdbx_description
1 polymer ?
#
loop_
_entity_poly.entity_id
_entity_poly.type
_entity_poly.pdbx_seq_one_letter_code
_entity_poly.pdbx_strand_id
1 'polypeptide(L)'
;MTVRETLAQYLDAVNFPEGNPTTDPTQEALEIWYIDQKTGEDGEVVQWELSSPGEIDNHGLPGRQMTTFCHWAMTGGYRGPNCQYTGGAMFDDDDNPTDDPSKDQCKGGLKSCKLRFGENNELNHGGFPAVCLLARC
;
A
#
# COMPACT_ATOMS: atom_id res chain seq x y z
N MET A 1 -7.41 3.42 -25.21
CA MET A 1 -6.93 2.30 -26.07
C MET A 1 -7.05 1.01 -25.27
N THR A 2 -7.46 -0.08 -25.91
CA THR A 2 -7.58 -1.39 -25.25
C THR A 2 -6.70 -2.36 -26.02
N VAL A 3 -5.69 -2.91 -25.36
CA VAL A 3 -4.81 -3.94 -25.90
C VAL A 3 -5.26 -5.27 -25.30
N ARG A 4 -5.46 -6.26 -26.17
CA ARG A 4 -5.80 -7.63 -25.77
C ARG A 4 -4.61 -8.48 -26.10
N GLU A 5 -3.95 -9.00 -25.08
CA GLU A 5 -2.84 -9.92 -25.24
C GLU A 5 -3.32 -11.35 -24.97
N THR A 6 -2.82 -12.30 -25.75
CA THR A 6 -3.13 -13.71 -25.58
C THR A 6 -1.96 -14.54 -26.06
N LEU A 7 -1.75 -15.73 -25.49
CA LEU A 7 -0.73 -16.64 -25.97
C LEU A 7 -1.13 -17.16 -27.36
N ALA A 8 -0.16 -17.31 -28.25
CA ALA A 8 -0.42 -17.74 -29.64
C ALA A 8 -1.26 -19.02 -29.74
N GLN A 9 -1.13 -19.94 -28.77
CA GLN A 9 -1.91 -21.19 -28.74
C GLN A 9 -3.42 -21.01 -28.52
N TYR A 10 -3.86 -19.86 -28.00
CA TYR A 10 -5.27 -19.56 -27.72
C TYR A 10 -5.92 -18.69 -28.81
N LEU A 11 -5.16 -18.29 -29.84
CA LEU A 11 -5.68 -17.50 -30.96
C LEU A 11 -6.78 -18.25 -31.71
N ASP A 12 -7.64 -17.51 -32.42
CA ASP A 12 -8.74 -18.12 -33.18
C ASP A 12 -8.25 -19.15 -34.22
N ALA A 13 -9.14 -20.06 -34.60
CA ALA A 13 -8.84 -21.09 -35.57
C ALA A 13 -8.61 -20.55 -37.00
N VAL A 14 -9.01 -19.30 -37.29
CA VAL A 14 -8.85 -18.67 -38.62
C VAL A 14 -7.38 -18.30 -38.86
N ASN A 15 -6.64 -18.03 -37.80
CA ASN A 15 -5.21 -17.74 -37.86
C ASN A 15 -4.33 -18.99 -38.10
N PHE A 16 -4.89 -20.20 -38.12
CA PHE A 16 -4.14 -21.45 -38.31
C PHE A 16 -4.64 -22.25 -39.53
N PRO A 17 -3.75 -22.70 -40.45
CA PRO A 17 -4.16 -23.44 -41.66
C PRO A 17 -4.92 -24.75 -41.39
N GLU A 18 -4.67 -25.39 -40.25
CA GLU A 18 -5.30 -26.65 -39.83
C GLU A 18 -6.38 -26.43 -38.74
N GLY A 19 -6.72 -25.17 -38.46
CA GLY A 19 -7.53 -24.79 -37.30
C GLY A 19 -6.74 -24.84 -35.99
N ASN A 20 -7.42 -24.47 -34.89
CA ASN A 20 -6.82 -24.48 -33.56
C ASN A 20 -7.78 -25.12 -32.52
N PRO A 21 -7.51 -26.35 -32.04
CA PRO A 21 -8.33 -27.02 -31.04
C PRO A 21 -8.13 -26.47 -29.62
N THR A 22 -7.07 -25.67 -29.40
CA THR A 22 -6.77 -25.02 -28.12
C THR A 22 -7.22 -23.58 -28.09
N THR A 23 -7.98 -23.08 -29.08
CA THR A 23 -8.57 -21.74 -29.03
C THR A 23 -9.39 -21.58 -27.75
N ASP A 24 -9.09 -20.55 -26.97
CA ASP A 24 -9.85 -20.21 -25.78
C ASP A 24 -10.02 -18.68 -25.68
N PRO A 25 -11.22 -18.14 -25.96
CA PRO A 25 -11.48 -16.70 -25.91
C PRO A 25 -11.44 -16.15 -24.46
N THR A 26 -11.35 -17.00 -23.43
CA THR A 26 -11.24 -16.58 -22.04
C THR A 26 -9.81 -16.34 -21.59
N GLN A 27 -8.82 -16.83 -22.35
CA GLN A 27 -7.40 -16.65 -22.07
C GLN A 27 -6.88 -15.37 -22.73
N GLU A 28 -7.44 -14.22 -22.34
CA GLU A 28 -6.95 -12.89 -22.71
C GLU A 28 -6.53 -12.08 -21.48
N ALA A 29 -5.40 -11.38 -21.59
CA ALA A 29 -5.02 -10.31 -20.70
C ALA A 29 -5.45 -8.98 -21.34
N LEU A 30 -6.32 -8.25 -20.64
CA LEU A 30 -6.85 -6.99 -21.12
C LEU A 30 -6.12 -5.84 -20.44
N GLU A 31 -5.41 -5.05 -21.24
CA GLU A 31 -4.75 -3.82 -20.80
C GLU A 31 -5.51 -2.61 -21.33
N ILE A 32 -5.88 -1.70 -20.43
CA ILE A 32 -6.53 -0.44 -20.77
C ILE A 32 -5.46 0.64 -20.64
N TRP A 33 -5.25 1.39 -21.71
CA TRP A 33 -4.30 2.49 -21.79
C TRP A 33 -5.03 3.79 -22.10
N TYR A 34 -4.71 4.86 -21.40
CA TYR A 34 -5.27 6.18 -21.67
C TYR A 34 -4.23 7.07 -22.35
N ILE A 35 -4.69 7.94 -23.24
CA ILE A 35 -3.82 8.92 -23.89
C ILE A 35 -3.58 10.05 -22.88
N ASP A 36 -2.33 10.25 -22.48
CA ASP A 36 -1.96 11.19 -21.43
C ASP A 36 -1.46 12.50 -22.03
N GLN A 37 -0.25 12.48 -22.61
CA GLN A 37 0.37 13.68 -23.17
C GLN A 37 0.92 13.48 -24.58
N LYS A 38 0.95 14.58 -25.33
CA LYS A 38 1.58 14.65 -26.65
C LYS A 38 3.08 14.86 -26.50
N THR A 39 3.87 13.88 -26.93
CA THR A 39 5.34 13.90 -26.80
C THR A 39 6.03 14.51 -28.02
N GLY A 40 5.35 14.56 -29.16
CA GLY A 40 5.89 15.15 -30.39
C GLY A 40 4.84 15.34 -31.47
N GLU A 41 5.09 16.29 -32.37
CA GLU A 41 4.39 16.42 -33.64
C GLU A 41 5.40 16.86 -34.70
N ASP A 42 5.33 16.18 -35.83
CA ASP A 42 5.92 16.60 -37.09
C ASP A 42 4.80 16.80 -38.11
N GLY A 43 5.11 17.37 -39.28
CA GLY A 43 4.12 17.70 -40.32
C GLY A 43 3.32 16.50 -40.88
N GLU A 44 3.67 15.28 -40.50
CA GLU A 44 3.04 14.03 -40.94
C GLU A 44 2.61 13.12 -39.77
N VAL A 45 3.22 13.22 -38.59
CA VAL A 45 3.02 12.26 -37.48
C VAL A 45 2.88 12.98 -36.15
N VAL A 46 1.92 12.55 -35.32
CA VAL A 46 1.76 12.98 -33.93
C VAL A 46 2.03 11.81 -32.99
N GLN A 47 2.93 12.00 -32.03
CA GLN A 47 3.30 11.01 -31.02
C GLN A 47 2.62 11.33 -29.69
N TRP A 48 2.12 10.27 -29.05
CA TRP A 48 1.41 10.32 -27.78
C TRP A 48 2.03 9.33 -26.80
N GLU A 49 2.13 9.75 -25.54
CA GLU A 49 2.43 8.89 -24.42
C GLU A 49 1.12 8.30 -23.86
N LEU A 50 1.18 7.01 -23.55
CA LEU A 50 0.06 6.27 -22.99
C LEU A 50 0.36 5.97 -21.52
N SER A 51 -0.57 6.31 -20.65
CA SER A 51 -0.44 6.06 -19.21
C SER A 51 -1.46 5.03 -18.75
N SER A 52 -1.06 4.25 -17.74
CA SER A 52 -1.92 3.24 -17.17
C SER A 52 -3.02 3.88 -16.30
N PRO A 53 -4.18 3.22 -16.10
CA PRO A 53 -5.26 3.73 -15.26
C PRO A 53 -4.83 4.05 -13.82
N GLY A 54 -3.79 3.36 -13.32
CA GLY A 54 -3.25 3.55 -11.97
C GLY A 54 -2.35 4.77 -11.81
N GLU A 55 -1.87 5.36 -12.90
CA GLU A 55 -1.01 6.56 -12.88
C GLU A 55 -1.81 7.85 -13.09
N ILE A 56 -2.93 7.78 -13.82
CA ILE A 56 -3.78 8.95 -14.14
C ILE A 56 -4.70 9.31 -12.98
N ASP A 57 -5.15 8.31 -12.22
CA ASP A 57 -5.88 8.59 -11.00
C ASP A 57 -4.87 9.02 -9.92
N ASN A 58 -4.88 10.31 -9.59
CA ASN A 58 -4.31 10.89 -8.38
C ASN A 58 -4.92 10.31 -7.08
N HIS A 59 -5.52 9.12 -7.13
CA HIS A 59 -5.66 8.21 -6.01
C HIS A 59 -4.25 7.73 -5.64
N GLY A 60 -3.44 8.62 -5.08
CA GLY A 60 -2.27 8.21 -4.30
C GLY A 60 -2.75 7.10 -3.39
N LEU A 61 -2.20 5.88 -3.57
CA LEU A 61 -2.67 4.66 -2.94
C LEU A 61 -3.15 4.99 -1.53
N PRO A 62 -4.46 4.91 -1.20
CA PRO A 62 -4.93 5.10 0.16
C PRO A 62 -4.61 3.83 0.97
N GLY A 63 -3.35 3.40 0.89
CA GLY A 63 -2.75 2.43 1.76
C GLY A 63 -2.15 3.19 2.94
N ARG A 64 -2.36 2.67 4.14
CA ARG A 64 -1.65 3.10 5.35
C ARG A 64 -0.16 3.22 5.02
N GLN A 65 0.41 4.40 5.20
CA GLN A 65 1.85 4.59 5.01
C GLN A 65 2.61 3.62 5.93
N MET A 66 3.58 2.92 5.36
CA MET A 66 4.42 2.00 6.11
C MET A 66 5.46 2.79 6.91
N THR A 67 5.10 3.20 8.12
CA THR A 67 5.97 3.94 9.05
C THR A 67 6.39 3.08 10.24
N THR A 68 7.53 3.40 10.86
CA THR A 68 7.98 2.75 12.11
C THR A 68 7.07 3.10 13.30
N PHE A 69 6.47 4.29 13.28
CA PHE A 69 5.53 4.76 14.31
C PHE A 69 4.22 3.98 14.31
N CYS A 70 3.66 3.79 15.50
CA CYS A 70 2.38 3.14 15.72
C CYS A 70 1.26 4.01 15.16
N HIS A 71 0.54 3.52 14.16
CA HIS A 71 -0.57 4.28 13.61
C HIS A 71 -1.74 4.45 14.60
N TRP A 72 -1.87 3.60 15.64
CA TRP A 72 -2.85 3.84 16.71
C TRP A 72 -2.52 5.09 17.52
N ALA A 73 -1.24 5.37 17.78
CA ALA A 73 -0.83 6.61 18.43
C ALA A 73 -1.05 7.82 17.50
N MET A 74 -0.62 7.71 16.24
CA MET A 74 -0.69 8.83 15.28
C MET A 74 -2.12 9.24 14.88
N THR A 75 -3.08 8.32 14.97
CA THR A 75 -4.49 8.57 14.62
C THR A 75 -5.38 8.86 15.83
N GLY A 76 -4.81 8.95 17.04
CA GLY A 76 -5.58 9.13 18.27
C GLY A 76 -6.36 7.89 18.72
N GLY A 77 -6.06 6.71 18.17
CA GLY A 77 -6.62 5.42 18.57
C GLY A 77 -5.93 4.77 19.78
N TYR A 78 -5.08 5.51 20.50
CA TYR A 78 -4.45 5.04 21.74
C TYR A 78 -5.51 4.71 22.80
N ARG A 79 -5.36 3.56 23.49
CA ARG A 79 -6.38 2.93 24.36
C ARG A 79 -7.70 2.55 23.67
N GLY A 80 -7.81 2.73 22.36
CA GLY A 80 -8.98 2.34 21.58
C GLY A 80 -9.03 0.82 21.29
N PRO A 81 -10.11 0.35 20.63
CA PRO A 81 -10.33 -1.06 20.33
C PRO A 81 -9.22 -1.66 19.45
N ASN A 82 -8.59 -0.85 18.61
CA ASN A 82 -7.49 -1.30 17.74
C ASN A 82 -6.15 -1.38 18.49
N CYS A 83 -5.90 -0.48 19.45
CA CYS A 83 -4.70 -0.51 20.28
C CYS A 83 -4.77 -1.60 21.34
N GLN A 84 -5.95 -1.89 21.88
CA GLN A 84 -6.21 -2.89 22.94
C GLN A 84 -5.45 -2.68 24.26
N TYR A 85 -4.82 -1.51 24.46
CA TYR A 85 -4.19 -1.21 25.74
C TYR A 85 -5.25 -0.79 26.76
N THR A 86 -5.57 -1.70 27.68
CA THR A 86 -6.54 -1.49 28.78
C THR A 86 -5.87 -1.38 30.15
N GLY A 87 -4.53 -1.36 30.21
CA GLY A 87 -3.76 -1.28 31.44
C GLY A 87 -3.90 0.07 32.16
N GLY A 88 -3.74 0.05 33.48
CA GLY A 88 -3.84 1.25 34.33
C GLY A 88 -2.62 2.17 34.29
N ALA A 89 -1.45 1.68 33.84
CA ALA A 89 -0.25 2.50 33.76
C ALA A 89 -0.41 3.59 32.69
N MET A 90 0.01 4.81 33.01
CA MET A 90 -0.06 5.97 32.14
C MET A 90 1.35 6.53 31.94
N PHE A 91 1.61 7.06 30.75
CA PHE A 91 2.90 7.65 30.42
C PHE A 91 2.71 8.94 29.63
N ASP A 92 3.58 9.91 29.86
CA ASP A 92 3.61 11.15 29.07
C ASP A 92 4.19 10.93 27.65
N ASP A 93 4.21 11.98 26.83
CA ASP A 93 4.76 11.96 25.46
C ASP A 93 6.27 11.62 25.40
N ASP A 94 6.95 11.71 26.53
CA ASP A 94 8.35 11.34 26.71
C ASP A 94 8.56 9.93 27.28
N ASP A 95 7.48 9.14 27.39
CA ASP A 95 7.45 7.79 27.98
C ASP A 95 7.82 7.76 29.48
N ASN A 96 7.67 8.88 30.21
CA ASN A 96 7.80 8.90 31.66
C ASN A 96 6.48 8.51 32.32
N PRO A 97 6.50 7.72 33.41
CA PRO A 97 5.30 7.37 34.14
C PRO A 97 4.61 8.63 34.70
N THR A 98 3.30 8.71 34.54
CA THR A 98 2.48 9.80 35.07
C THR A 98 1.25 9.22 35.77
N ASP A 99 0.79 9.89 36.82
CA ASP A 99 -0.50 9.58 37.48
C ASP A 99 -1.62 10.52 37.01
N ASP A 100 -1.29 11.50 36.17
CA ASP A 100 -2.22 12.49 35.61
C ASP A 100 -2.78 11.99 34.27
N PRO A 101 -4.08 11.63 34.18
CA PRO A 101 -4.69 11.12 32.95
C PRO A 101 -4.70 12.13 31.81
N SER A 102 -4.62 13.44 32.09
CA SER A 102 -4.60 14.47 31.05
C SER A 102 -3.29 14.49 30.26
N LYS A 103 -2.23 13.92 30.84
CA LYS A 103 -0.89 13.83 30.24
C LYS A 103 -0.61 12.47 29.60
N ASP A 104 -1.54 11.52 29.71
CA ASP A 104 -1.35 10.17 29.19
C ASP A 104 -1.39 10.16 27.66
N GLN A 105 -0.21 10.15 27.04
CA GLN A 105 -0.04 10.20 25.60
C GLN A 105 0.96 9.14 25.14
N CYS A 106 0.63 8.47 24.04
CA CYS A 106 1.52 7.46 23.47
C CYS A 106 2.42 8.10 22.40
N LYS A 107 3.74 8.10 22.64
CA LYS A 107 4.76 8.52 21.67
C LYS A 107 4.75 7.70 20.37
N GLY A 108 4.11 6.53 20.37
CA GLY A 108 3.96 5.68 19.19
C GLY A 108 5.18 4.85 18.82
N GLY A 109 6.19 4.76 19.70
CA GLY A 109 7.35 3.89 19.50
C GLY A 109 7.09 2.44 19.94
N LEU A 110 7.92 1.50 19.47
CA LEU A 110 7.89 0.11 19.94
C LEU A 110 8.23 0.02 21.44
N LYS A 111 9.17 0.86 21.91
CA LYS A 111 9.51 1.00 23.34
C LYS A 111 8.30 1.43 24.15
N SER A 112 7.53 2.39 23.65
CA SER A 112 6.30 2.88 24.26
C SER A 112 5.25 1.78 24.40
N CYS A 113 5.14 0.88 23.42
CA CYS A 113 4.28 -0.31 23.51
C CYS A 113 4.80 -1.31 24.55
N LYS A 114 6.11 -1.55 24.63
CA LYS A 114 6.72 -2.43 25.65
C LYS A 114 6.47 -1.93 27.09
N LEU A 115 6.49 -0.62 27.33
CA LEU A 115 6.18 -0.06 28.66
C LEU A 115 4.73 -0.34 29.11
N ARG A 116 3.82 -0.47 28.14
CA ARG A 116 2.38 -0.60 28.36
C ARG A 116 1.95 -2.08 28.42
N PHE A 117 2.36 -2.88 27.45
CA PHE A 117 2.02 -4.30 27.37
C PHE A 117 3.00 -5.19 28.13
N GLY A 118 4.20 -4.71 28.45
CA GLY A 118 5.29 -5.50 28.99
C GLY A 118 6.27 -5.95 27.89
N GLU A 119 7.54 -6.15 28.26
CA GLU A 119 8.61 -6.41 27.29
C GLU A 119 8.49 -7.77 26.59
N ASN A 120 7.89 -8.76 27.25
CA ASN A 120 7.77 -10.15 26.76
C ASN A 120 6.35 -10.54 26.35
N ASN A 121 5.43 -9.58 26.28
CA ASN A 121 4.04 -9.82 25.91
C ASN A 121 3.79 -9.45 24.45
N GLU A 122 2.67 -9.95 23.91
CA GLU A 122 2.22 -9.58 22.58
C GLU A 122 1.99 -8.07 22.48
N LEU A 123 2.73 -7.42 21.56
CA LEU A 123 2.63 -5.99 21.32
C LEU A 123 1.69 -5.75 20.15
N ASN A 124 0.52 -5.18 20.43
CA ASN A 124 -0.40 -4.73 19.39
C ASN A 124 0.05 -3.38 18.79
N HIS A 125 1.25 -3.37 18.21
CA HIS A 125 1.86 -2.20 17.58
C HIS A 125 1.32 -2.02 16.16
N GLY A 126 0.66 -0.90 15.90
CA GLY A 126 0.10 -0.57 14.59
C GLY A 126 1.11 0.00 13.59
N GLY A 127 2.41 -0.19 13.79
CA GLY A 127 3.45 0.31 12.87
C GLY A 127 4.22 -0.84 12.23
N PHE A 128 5.18 -0.50 11.37
CA PHE A 128 6.07 -1.43 10.71
C PHE A 128 7.52 -1.18 11.16
N PRO A 129 7.97 -1.76 12.30
CA PRO A 129 9.30 -1.50 12.86
C PRO A 129 10.44 -1.86 11.90
N ALA A 130 10.19 -2.82 11.01
CA ALA A 130 11.16 -3.34 10.06
C ALA A 130 11.43 -2.41 8.85
N VAL A 131 10.56 -1.43 8.59
CA VAL A 131 10.65 -0.61 7.37
C VAL A 131 11.87 0.33 7.38
N CYS A 132 12.43 0.62 8.56
CA CYS A 132 13.66 1.40 8.71
C CYS A 132 14.90 0.53 8.99
N LEU A 133 14.85 -0.79 8.79
CA LEU A 133 16.02 -1.67 8.99
C LEU A 133 17.18 -1.39 8.01
N LEU A 134 16.93 -0.66 6.92
CA LEU A 134 17.91 -0.35 5.87
C LEU A 134 18.31 1.13 5.78
N ALA A 135 17.99 1.95 6.79
CA ALA A 135 18.65 3.26 6.90
C ALA A 135 20.12 3.05 7.26
N ARG A 136 20.94 2.87 6.22
CA ARG A 136 22.40 2.72 6.27
C ARG A 136 23.03 3.80 7.16
N CYS A 137 23.95 3.36 8.02
CA CYS A 137 24.99 4.17 8.63
C CYS A 137 25.80 4.97 7.60
#